data_AF-A0A356KPS0-F1
#
_entry.id   AF-A0A356KPS0-F1
#
_cell.length_a   1.000
_cell.length_b   1.000
_cell.length_c   1.000
_cell.angle_alpha   90.00
_cell.angle_beta   90.00
_cell.angle_gamma   90.00
#
_symmetry.space_group_name_H-M   'P 1'
#
loop_
_entity.id
_entity.type
_entity.pdbx_description
1 polymer ?
#
loop_
_entity_poly.entity_id
_entity_poly.type
_entity_poly.pdbx_seq_one_letter_code
_entity_poly.pdbx_strand_id
1 'polypeptide(L)'
;MALLFALVLGIGAVCDPLSPLGGWPAFLEPYREHRSRPAKSRLLRRGWEIVLLGSSRTESGVDPKAEVWQGKRVFNAGLAAGTLNEIVGALDHALDHAKPKTVLLELGLVTVTGGDLEAEFPHDPPGAGLLTWAGFQESLSVVVRAATLRESRNTEEGFRIPKWRDPPRLRRRCRRVFQRAFGNPPRISYSSELLAPLEAQVRACRAAGVRVVIYLAPVHALWLESLRLQFGDGQERMERDLLALVQRVNAAEEGPSVELWDFSGYTGLRAELVPPADQPDALMEHYFETSHYMPSVGERVVRQLLGGPGELGVRIPDAAALAAHQAARAAERARYRSEQAEQVEWLEGLWRAAQPPG
;
A
#
# COMPACT_ATOMS: atom_id res chain seq x y z
N MET A 1 0.91 -21.32 36.13
CA MET A 1 1.88 -20.94 35.08
C MET A 1 2.17 -22.08 34.09
N ALA A 2 2.56 -23.28 34.52
CA ALA A 2 2.88 -24.40 33.60
C ALA A 2 1.75 -24.81 32.64
N LEU A 3 0.49 -24.84 33.11
CA LEU A 3 -0.69 -25.15 32.29
C LEU A 3 -0.99 -24.09 31.21
N LEU A 4 -0.83 -22.81 31.55
CA LEU A 4 -0.99 -21.72 30.59
C LEU A 4 0.11 -21.77 29.53
N PHE A 5 1.35 -22.06 29.95
CA PHE A 5 2.49 -22.21 29.06
C PHE A 5 2.32 -23.41 28.11
N ALA A 6 1.84 -24.55 28.62
CA ALA A 6 1.52 -25.72 27.81
C ALA A 6 0.35 -25.47 26.84
N LEU A 7 -0.65 -24.68 27.24
CA LEU A 7 -1.76 -24.28 26.36
C LEU A 7 -1.29 -23.34 25.24
N VAL A 8 -0.44 -22.36 25.55
CA VAL A 8 0.18 -21.45 24.56
C VAL A 8 1.03 -22.23 23.57
N LEU A 9 1.89 -23.14 24.06
CA LEU A 9 2.72 -24.00 23.22
C LEU A 9 1.89 -24.99 22.40
N GLY A 10 0.81 -25.55 22.95
CA GLY A 10 -0.09 -26.47 22.24
C GLY A 10 -0.90 -25.77 21.14
N ILE A 11 -1.47 -24.59 21.43
CA ILE A 11 -2.16 -23.78 20.43
C ILE A 11 -1.17 -23.27 19.38
N GLY A 12 0.02 -22.83 19.77
CA GLY A 12 1.06 -22.43 18.82
C GLY A 12 1.51 -23.60 17.93
N ALA A 13 1.81 -24.76 18.49
CA ALA A 13 2.30 -25.90 17.71
C ALA A 13 1.27 -26.42 16.69
N VAL A 14 -0.03 -26.33 17.01
CA VAL A 14 -1.13 -26.82 16.13
C VAL A 14 -1.69 -25.70 15.23
N CYS A 15 -1.69 -24.46 15.70
CA CYS A 15 -2.39 -23.33 15.07
C CYS A 15 -1.47 -22.15 14.75
N ASP A 16 -0.14 -22.27 14.81
CA ASP A 16 0.76 -21.27 14.22
C ASP A 16 0.62 -21.35 12.69
N PRO A 17 0.08 -20.28 12.06
CA PRO A 17 -0.16 -20.23 10.63
C PRO A 17 1.12 -20.36 9.80
N LEU A 18 2.30 -20.29 10.42
CA LEU A 18 3.58 -20.27 9.73
C LEU A 18 4.63 -21.17 10.40
N SER A 19 4.21 -22.12 11.25
CA SER A 19 5.12 -23.01 11.97
C SER A 19 5.95 -23.89 11.00
N PRO A 20 7.28 -23.97 11.22
CA PRO A 20 8.15 -24.86 10.44
C PRO A 20 8.02 -26.34 10.84
N LEU A 21 7.35 -26.65 11.96
CA LEU A 21 7.28 -28.00 12.53
C LEU A 21 6.32 -28.94 11.77
N GLY A 22 5.57 -28.43 10.78
CA GLY A 22 4.57 -29.19 10.05
C GLY A 22 3.39 -29.60 10.94
N GLY A 23 2.28 -30.01 10.32
CA GLY A 23 1.08 -30.48 11.05
C GLY A 23 -0.08 -29.49 11.11
N TRP A 24 -0.11 -28.48 10.24
CA TRP A 24 -1.26 -27.58 10.14
C TRP A 24 -2.55 -28.36 9.80
N PRO A 25 -3.61 -28.27 10.62
CA PRO A 25 -4.85 -28.95 10.33
C PRO A 25 -5.51 -28.38 9.08
N ALA A 26 -5.77 -29.22 8.07
CA ALA A 26 -6.36 -28.77 6.80
C ALA A 26 -7.69 -28.00 6.97
N PHE A 27 -8.47 -28.32 8.01
CA PHE A 27 -9.73 -27.62 8.31
C PHE A 27 -9.52 -26.18 8.81
N LEU A 28 -8.32 -25.82 9.28
CA LEU A 28 -7.97 -24.47 9.71
C LEU A 28 -7.43 -23.59 8.57
N GLU A 29 -7.07 -24.20 7.42
CA GLU A 29 -6.49 -23.49 6.27
C GLU A 29 -7.31 -22.27 5.82
N PRO A 30 -8.65 -22.35 5.69
CA PRO A 30 -9.44 -21.18 5.30
C PRO A 30 -9.36 -20.01 6.28
N TYR A 31 -8.94 -20.24 7.52
CA TYR A 31 -8.90 -19.24 8.60
C TYR A 31 -7.51 -18.66 8.85
N ARG A 32 -6.50 -19.15 8.11
CA ARG A 32 -5.09 -18.78 8.26
C ARG A 32 -4.84 -17.30 7.94
N GLU A 33 -4.26 -16.55 8.87
CA GLU A 33 -3.99 -15.12 8.70
C GLU A 33 -2.58 -14.88 8.16
N HIS A 34 -2.49 -14.17 7.03
CA HIS A 34 -1.24 -13.84 6.33
C HIS A 34 -0.94 -12.33 6.29
N ARG A 35 -1.80 -11.52 6.93
CA ARG A 35 -1.74 -10.06 6.82
C ARG A 35 -0.75 -9.38 7.75
N SER A 36 -0.54 -9.96 8.94
CA SER A 36 0.22 -9.29 9.98
C SER A 36 1.66 -9.02 9.52
N ARG A 37 2.31 -8.02 10.13
CA ARG A 37 3.70 -7.72 9.81
C ARG A 37 4.61 -8.94 10.08
N PRO A 38 4.50 -9.65 11.22
CA PRO A 38 5.27 -10.89 11.44
C PRO A 38 4.98 -11.97 10.40
N ALA A 39 3.71 -12.15 10.00
CA ALA A 39 3.37 -13.11 8.96
C ALA A 39 4.04 -12.78 7.63
N LYS A 40 4.00 -11.50 7.21
CA LYS A 40 4.67 -11.02 6.00
C LYS A 40 6.19 -11.18 6.08
N SER A 41 6.82 -10.93 7.24
CA SER A 41 8.25 -11.18 7.45
C SER A 41 8.60 -12.66 7.19
N ARG A 42 7.88 -13.60 7.79
CA ARG A 42 8.15 -15.04 7.58
C ARG A 42 7.89 -15.47 6.13
N LEU A 43 6.80 -14.98 5.51
CA LEU A 43 6.44 -15.33 4.13
C LEU A 43 7.42 -14.76 3.09
N LEU A 44 7.99 -13.58 3.33
CA LEU A 44 9.01 -12.97 2.46
C LEU A 44 10.21 -13.90 2.24
N ARG A 45 10.54 -14.77 3.20
CA ARG A 45 11.67 -15.71 3.08
C ARG A 45 11.49 -16.83 2.05
N ARG A 46 10.30 -16.99 1.46
CA ARG A 46 10.01 -18.11 0.52
C ARG A 46 10.66 -17.96 -0.86
N GLY A 47 11.51 -16.95 -1.09
CA GLY A 47 12.29 -16.75 -2.33
C GLY A 47 11.42 -16.30 -3.51
N TRP A 48 11.12 -15.01 -3.56
CA TRP A 48 10.21 -14.39 -4.53
C TRP A 48 10.97 -13.68 -5.64
N GLU A 49 10.47 -13.74 -6.88
CA GLU A 49 11.11 -13.04 -8.01
C GLU A 49 10.79 -11.55 -8.00
N ILE A 50 9.55 -11.22 -7.62
CA ILE A 50 9.06 -9.84 -7.51
C ILE A 50 8.48 -9.64 -6.11
N VAL A 51 8.86 -8.56 -5.45
CA VAL A 51 8.27 -8.13 -4.18
C VAL A 51 7.57 -6.79 -4.37
N LEU A 52 6.31 -6.73 -3.97
CA LEU A 52 5.48 -5.52 -3.99
C LEU A 52 5.48 -4.91 -2.60
N LEU A 53 5.84 -3.64 -2.49
CA LEU A 53 5.88 -2.89 -1.25
C LEU A 53 4.99 -1.66 -1.35
N GLY A 54 4.54 -1.18 -0.20
CA GLY A 54 3.70 0.01 -0.12
C GLY A 54 2.62 -0.08 0.94
N SER A 55 1.60 0.74 0.77
CA SER A 55 0.50 0.89 1.72
C SER A 55 -0.60 -0.16 1.52
N SER A 56 -1.77 0.09 2.15
CA SER A 56 -3.02 -0.62 1.85
C SER A 56 -3.42 -0.64 0.38
N ARG A 57 -2.95 0.32 -0.43
CA ARG A 57 -3.21 0.38 -1.88
C ARG A 57 -2.49 -0.76 -2.60
N THR A 58 -1.22 -1.00 -2.27
CA THR A 58 -0.51 -2.20 -2.71
C THR A 58 -1.20 -3.47 -2.19
N GLU A 59 -1.47 -3.53 -0.88
CA GLU A 59 -1.97 -4.75 -0.20
C GLU A 59 -3.25 -5.32 -0.85
N SER A 60 -4.20 -4.46 -1.24
CA SER A 60 -5.49 -4.90 -1.81
C SER A 60 -5.72 -4.53 -3.27
N GLY A 61 -4.89 -3.65 -3.83
CA GLY A 61 -5.04 -3.19 -5.20
C GLY A 61 -4.17 -3.95 -6.20
N VAL A 62 -3.12 -4.66 -5.75
CA VAL A 62 -2.22 -5.37 -6.66
C VAL A 62 -2.24 -6.87 -6.37
N ASP A 63 -2.96 -7.61 -7.22
CA ASP A 63 -3.09 -9.06 -7.09
C ASP A 63 -1.82 -9.77 -7.63
N PRO A 64 -1.05 -10.51 -6.80
CA PRO A 64 0.15 -11.24 -7.20
C PRO A 64 -0.13 -12.44 -8.12
N LYS A 65 -1.40 -12.83 -8.31
CA LYS A 65 -1.82 -13.90 -9.23
C LYS A 65 -2.42 -13.39 -10.55
N ALA A 66 -2.47 -12.07 -10.76
CA ALA A 66 -2.96 -11.50 -12.01
C ALA A 66 -2.15 -11.98 -13.23
N GLU A 67 -2.80 -12.12 -14.39
CA GLU A 67 -2.19 -12.64 -15.62
C GLU A 67 -0.99 -11.81 -16.09
N VAL A 68 -0.97 -10.52 -15.75
CA VAL A 68 0.11 -9.58 -16.06
C VAL A 68 1.49 -10.05 -15.57
N TRP A 69 1.55 -10.90 -14.54
CA TRP A 69 2.80 -11.44 -14.00
C TRP A 69 3.39 -12.57 -14.83
N GLN A 70 2.65 -13.12 -15.80
CA GLN A 70 3.11 -14.16 -16.71
C GLN A 70 3.74 -15.36 -15.97
N GLY A 71 3.12 -15.78 -14.86
CA GLY A 71 3.57 -16.92 -14.05
C GLY A 71 4.77 -16.66 -13.13
N LYS A 72 5.28 -15.42 -13.04
CA LYS A 72 6.35 -15.05 -12.09
C LYS A 72 5.90 -15.24 -10.65
N ARG A 73 6.85 -15.58 -9.77
CA ARG A 73 6.60 -15.67 -8.33
C ARG A 73 6.58 -14.29 -7.69
N VAL A 74 5.40 -13.78 -7.40
CA VAL A 74 5.19 -12.43 -6.83
C VAL A 74 4.69 -12.51 -5.40
N PHE A 75 5.26 -11.67 -4.53
CA PHE A 75 4.78 -11.50 -3.15
C PHE A 75 4.32 -10.08 -2.89
N ASN A 76 3.12 -9.94 -2.35
CA ASN A 76 2.57 -8.68 -1.90
C ASN A 76 2.90 -8.44 -0.42
N ALA A 77 3.97 -7.68 -0.19
CA ALA A 77 4.37 -7.20 1.14
C ALA A 77 3.74 -5.85 1.51
N GLY A 78 2.68 -5.41 0.81
CA GLY A 78 1.96 -4.18 1.13
C GLY A 78 1.42 -4.16 2.56
N LEU A 79 1.53 -3.02 3.24
CA LEU A 79 1.22 -2.84 4.66
C LEU A 79 0.04 -1.88 4.82
N ALA A 80 -1.09 -2.38 5.29
CA ALA A 80 -2.21 -1.50 5.61
C ALA A 80 -1.83 -0.52 6.73
N ALA A 81 -2.09 0.77 6.49
CA ALA A 81 -1.66 1.87 7.35
C ALA A 81 -0.15 1.81 7.68
N GLY A 82 0.66 1.27 6.75
CA GLY A 82 2.10 1.20 6.91
C GLY A 82 2.74 2.57 6.84
N THR A 83 3.80 2.76 7.61
CA THR A 83 4.66 3.95 7.53
C THR A 83 5.81 3.73 6.54
N LEU A 84 6.50 4.80 6.18
CA LEU A 84 7.72 4.70 5.36
C LEU A 84 8.77 3.78 6.01
N ASN A 85 8.95 3.86 7.33
CA ASN A 85 9.95 3.06 8.03
C ASN A 85 9.60 1.56 8.06
N GLU A 86 8.32 1.19 8.25
CA GLU A 86 7.91 -0.20 8.10
C GLU A 86 8.12 -0.71 6.66
N ILE A 87 7.89 0.14 5.65
CA ILE A 87 8.09 -0.24 4.24
C ILE A 87 9.58 -0.41 3.91
N VAL A 88 10.44 0.47 4.42
CA VAL A 88 11.89 0.37 4.27
C VAL A 88 12.43 -0.87 4.99
N GLY A 89 11.97 -1.15 6.22
CA GLY A 89 12.33 -2.37 6.93
C GLY A 89 11.86 -3.64 6.22
N ALA A 90 10.69 -3.62 5.56
CA ALA A 90 10.23 -4.73 4.73
C ALA A 90 11.08 -4.90 3.46
N LEU A 91 11.57 -3.80 2.86
CA LEU A 91 12.50 -3.83 1.74
C LEU A 91 13.85 -4.43 2.13
N ASP A 92 14.38 -4.01 3.27
CA ASP A 92 15.61 -4.55 3.85
C ASP A 92 15.50 -6.06 4.10
N HIS A 93 14.43 -6.46 4.78
CA HIS A 93 14.15 -7.86 5.03
C HIS A 93 13.99 -8.70 3.74
N ALA A 94 13.37 -8.12 2.70
CA ALA A 94 13.26 -8.76 1.40
C ALA A 94 14.62 -8.90 0.71
N LEU A 95 15.50 -7.91 0.83
CA LEU A 95 16.85 -7.95 0.26
C LEU A 95 17.69 -9.06 0.90
N ASP A 96 17.63 -9.19 2.21
CA ASP A 96 18.41 -10.18 2.97
C ASP A 96 17.96 -11.62 2.74
N HIS A 97 16.65 -11.84 2.64
CA HIS A 97 16.10 -13.20 2.63
C HIS A 97 15.43 -13.62 1.32
N ALA A 98 14.67 -12.73 0.68
CA ALA A 98 13.95 -13.06 -0.54
C ALA A 98 14.85 -12.93 -1.78
N LYS A 99 15.81 -11.99 -1.76
CA LYS A 99 16.72 -11.64 -2.86
C LYS A 99 15.98 -11.48 -4.20
N PRO A 100 14.97 -10.60 -4.26
CA PRO A 100 14.13 -10.48 -5.45
C PRO A 100 14.92 -9.90 -6.63
N LYS A 101 14.47 -10.20 -7.84
CA LYS A 101 15.01 -9.57 -9.05
C LYS A 101 14.40 -8.19 -9.28
N THR A 102 13.18 -7.97 -8.79
CA THR A 102 12.46 -6.70 -8.97
C THR A 102 11.67 -6.35 -7.73
N VAL A 103 11.70 -5.07 -7.37
CA VAL A 103 10.88 -4.47 -6.33
C VAL A 103 10.01 -3.40 -6.96
N LEU A 104 8.69 -3.49 -6.75
CA LEU A 104 7.75 -2.41 -7.05
C LEU A 104 7.34 -1.75 -5.74
N LEU A 105 7.73 -0.50 -5.56
CA LEU A 105 7.58 0.25 -4.33
C LEU A 105 6.56 1.39 -4.51
N GLU A 106 5.36 1.19 -3.98
CA GLU A 106 4.36 2.26 -3.91
C GLU A 106 4.66 3.21 -2.76
N LEU A 107 4.66 4.51 -3.04
CA LEU A 107 4.74 5.56 -2.03
C LEU A 107 3.62 6.58 -2.22
N GLY A 108 3.32 7.32 -1.16
CA GLY A 108 2.38 8.43 -1.19
C GLY A 108 2.56 9.32 0.04
N LEU A 109 2.12 10.57 -0.05
CA LEU A 109 2.36 11.57 0.98
C LEU A 109 1.95 11.12 2.39
N VAL A 110 0.75 10.53 2.51
CA VAL A 110 0.24 10.01 3.80
C VAL A 110 1.12 8.91 4.39
N THR A 111 1.74 8.07 3.55
CA THR A 111 2.66 7.02 3.99
C THR A 111 3.95 7.61 4.55
N VAL A 112 4.42 8.72 3.96
CA VAL A 112 5.67 9.38 4.34
C VAL A 112 5.49 10.27 5.58
N THR A 113 4.34 10.94 5.73
CA THR A 113 4.10 11.91 6.82
C THR A 113 3.23 11.35 7.95
N GLY A 114 2.72 10.13 7.81
CA GLY A 114 1.70 9.56 8.69
C GLY A 114 2.21 8.38 9.53
N GLY A 115 1.43 8.06 10.56
CA GLY A 115 1.67 6.92 11.45
C GLY A 115 2.73 7.17 12.52
N ASP A 116 3.20 6.09 13.13
CA ASP A 116 4.33 6.10 14.04
C ASP A 116 5.61 5.96 13.23
N LEU A 117 6.37 7.06 13.13
CA LEU A 117 7.59 7.08 12.32
C LEU A 117 8.65 6.17 12.93
N GLU A 118 8.60 5.86 14.22
CA GLU A 118 9.54 4.93 14.85
C GLU A 118 9.10 3.46 14.68
N ALA A 119 7.98 3.19 14.01
CA ALA A 119 7.51 1.83 13.80
C ALA A 119 8.48 1.05 12.90
N GLU A 120 9.04 -0.02 13.45
CA GLU A 120 9.93 -0.94 12.74
C GLU A 120 9.16 -2.10 12.13
N PHE A 121 9.66 -2.58 10.99
CA PHE A 121 9.19 -3.84 10.43
C PHE A 121 9.75 -5.00 11.27
N PRO A 122 8.90 -5.89 11.81
CA PRO A 122 9.36 -6.96 12.67
C PRO A 122 10.20 -7.97 11.89
N HIS A 123 11.35 -8.32 12.45
CA HIS A 123 12.20 -9.40 11.98
C HIS A 123 11.87 -10.67 12.79
N ASP A 124 10.95 -11.51 12.30
CA ASP A 124 10.52 -12.69 13.02
C ASP A 124 11.28 -13.94 12.53
N PRO A 125 12.27 -14.48 13.27
CA PRO A 125 12.99 -15.69 12.85
C PRO A 125 12.07 -16.92 12.90
N PRO A 126 12.33 -17.97 12.10
CA PRO A 126 11.46 -19.15 12.06
C PRO A 126 11.27 -19.75 13.46
N GLY A 127 10.02 -19.93 13.89
CA GLY A 127 9.68 -20.48 15.21
C GLY A 127 9.63 -19.48 16.37
N ALA A 128 10.04 -18.22 16.21
CA ALA A 128 9.91 -17.21 17.28
C ALA A 128 8.45 -16.86 17.59
N GLY A 129 7.56 -16.94 16.59
CA GLY A 129 6.12 -16.82 16.77
C GLY A 129 5.54 -17.68 17.90
N LEU A 130 6.04 -18.90 18.07
CA LEU A 130 5.58 -19.85 19.09
C LEU A 130 5.87 -19.39 20.53
N LEU A 131 6.81 -18.47 20.71
CA LEU A 131 7.29 -18.00 22.01
C LEU A 131 6.96 -16.53 22.28
N THR A 132 6.27 -15.86 21.36
CA THR A 132 5.93 -14.44 21.50
C THR A 132 4.45 -14.24 21.79
N TRP A 133 4.13 -13.15 22.51
CA TRP A 133 2.75 -12.74 22.71
C TRP A 133 2.04 -12.45 21.37
N ALA A 134 2.74 -11.84 20.41
CA ALA A 134 2.21 -11.55 19.09
C ALA A 134 1.83 -12.84 18.33
N GLY A 135 2.70 -13.84 18.29
CA GLY A 135 2.38 -15.12 17.66
C GLY A 135 1.25 -15.88 18.37
N PHE A 136 1.17 -15.79 19.70
CA PHE A 136 -0.01 -16.31 20.43
C PHE A 136 -1.31 -15.61 20.01
N GLN A 137 -1.32 -14.28 19.89
CA GLN A 137 -2.48 -13.52 19.43
C GLN A 137 -2.89 -13.92 17.99
N GLU A 138 -1.92 -14.17 17.11
CA GLU A 138 -2.17 -14.67 15.75
C GLU A 138 -2.82 -16.05 15.77
N SER A 139 -2.25 -17.02 16.49
CA SER A 139 -2.81 -18.36 16.62
C SER A 139 -4.21 -18.35 17.24
N LEU A 140 -4.43 -17.53 18.28
CA LEU A 140 -5.75 -17.35 18.87
C LEU A 140 -6.75 -16.74 17.86
N SER A 141 -6.31 -15.79 17.03
CA SER A 141 -7.16 -15.18 16.00
C SER A 141 -7.65 -16.20 14.97
N VAL A 142 -6.82 -17.19 14.61
CA VAL A 142 -7.20 -18.30 13.72
C VAL A 142 -8.29 -19.14 14.39
N VAL A 143 -8.13 -19.49 15.66
CA VAL A 143 -9.13 -20.27 16.41
C VAL A 143 -10.46 -19.52 16.51
N VAL A 144 -10.42 -18.21 16.82
CA VAL A 144 -11.63 -17.37 16.88
C VAL A 144 -12.31 -17.27 15.52
N ARG A 145 -11.55 -17.16 14.43
CA ARG A 145 -12.08 -17.17 13.06
C ARG A 145 -12.73 -18.48 12.70
N ALA A 146 -12.09 -19.60 13.00
CA ALA A 146 -12.65 -20.93 12.79
C ALA A 146 -13.95 -21.12 13.58
N ALA A 147 -13.96 -20.73 14.85
CA ALA A 147 -15.15 -20.78 15.71
C ALA A 147 -16.29 -19.86 15.24
N THR A 148 -15.98 -18.80 14.48
CA THR A 148 -16.97 -17.86 13.94
C THR A 148 -17.24 -18.03 12.44
N LEU A 149 -16.67 -19.07 11.81
CA LEU A 149 -16.75 -19.34 10.37
C LEU A 149 -16.35 -18.12 9.51
N ARG A 150 -15.33 -17.37 9.94
CA ARG A 150 -14.82 -16.17 9.27
C ARG A 150 -13.49 -16.45 8.58
N GLU A 151 -13.57 -16.90 7.33
CA GLU A 151 -12.40 -17.13 6.50
C GLU A 151 -11.46 -15.91 6.45
N SER A 152 -10.16 -16.22 6.35
CA SER A 152 -9.14 -15.23 6.06
C SER A 152 -9.38 -14.64 4.68
N ARG A 153 -9.00 -13.38 4.55
CA ARG A 153 -9.06 -12.66 3.27
C ARG A 153 -7.67 -12.37 2.74
N ASN A 154 -6.66 -13.03 3.29
CA ASN A 154 -5.28 -12.78 2.93
C ASN A 154 -4.72 -14.08 2.35
N THR A 155 -4.15 -13.99 1.15
CA THR A 155 -3.57 -15.14 0.48
C THR A 155 -2.16 -15.39 1.02
N GLU A 156 -1.61 -16.58 0.75
CA GLU A 156 -0.22 -16.90 1.09
C GLU A 156 0.81 -16.00 0.36
N GLU A 157 0.42 -15.40 -0.76
CA GLU A 157 1.19 -14.40 -1.50
C GLU A 157 1.01 -12.98 -0.95
N GLY A 158 0.34 -12.82 0.20
CA GLY A 158 0.22 -11.57 0.94
C GLY A 158 -0.84 -10.59 0.43
N PHE A 159 -1.67 -11.01 -0.53
CA PHE A 159 -2.74 -10.19 -1.10
C PHE A 159 -3.98 -10.18 -0.21
N ARG A 160 -4.54 -8.99 0.03
CA ARG A 160 -5.80 -8.85 0.77
C ARG A 160 -6.98 -8.81 -0.20
N ILE A 161 -7.72 -9.91 -0.28
CA ILE A 161 -8.98 -10.06 -1.00
C ILE A 161 -9.98 -9.00 -0.49
N PRO A 162 -10.37 -8.04 -1.34
CA PRO A 162 -11.33 -7.01 -0.96
C PRO A 162 -12.71 -7.62 -0.65
N LYS A 163 -13.48 -7.03 0.29
CA LYS A 163 -14.85 -7.47 0.55
C LYS A 163 -15.77 -6.82 -0.49
N TRP A 164 -16.12 -7.60 -1.52
CA TRP A 164 -16.99 -7.20 -2.64
C TRP A 164 -18.49 -7.15 -2.30
N ARG A 165 -18.90 -7.61 -1.11
CA ARG A 165 -20.29 -8.05 -0.85
C ARG A 165 -20.99 -7.52 0.41
N ASP A 166 -20.60 -6.36 0.95
CA ASP A 166 -21.56 -5.62 1.80
C ASP A 166 -22.20 -4.50 0.95
N PRO A 167 -23.51 -4.58 0.65
CA PRO A 167 -24.21 -3.65 -0.23
C PRO A 167 -24.56 -2.37 0.54
N PRO A 168 -25.36 -1.48 -0.04
CA PRO A 168 -25.03 -0.25 -0.75
C PRO A 168 -24.62 0.91 0.20
N ARG A 169 -24.33 2.12 -0.33
CA ARG A 169 -23.79 3.34 0.34
C ARG A 169 -22.29 3.59 0.13
N LEU A 170 -21.80 3.43 -1.11
CA LEU A 170 -20.46 3.89 -1.50
C LEU A 170 -20.21 5.34 -1.05
N ARG A 171 -21.18 6.25 -1.28
CA ARG A 171 -21.08 7.65 -0.83
C ARG A 171 -20.84 7.80 0.67
N ARG A 172 -21.47 6.98 1.52
CA ARG A 172 -21.23 6.96 2.98
C ARG A 172 -19.84 6.41 3.31
N ARG A 173 -19.34 5.44 2.55
CA ARG A 173 -17.99 4.91 2.71
C ARG A 173 -16.95 5.98 2.38
N CYS A 174 -17.07 6.65 1.24
CA CYS A 174 -16.21 7.77 0.86
C CYS A 174 -16.27 8.89 1.93
N ARG A 175 -17.46 9.27 2.41
CA ARG A 175 -17.61 10.22 3.52
C ARG A 175 -16.80 9.81 4.76
N ARG A 176 -16.91 8.55 5.20
CA ARG A 176 -16.17 8.05 6.38
C ARG A 176 -14.66 8.08 6.17
N VAL A 177 -14.19 7.82 4.95
CA VAL A 177 -12.76 7.89 4.62
C VAL A 177 -12.25 9.32 4.74
N PHE A 178 -12.95 10.30 4.16
CA PHE A 178 -12.59 11.71 4.32
C PHE A 178 -12.66 12.18 5.77
N GLN A 179 -13.73 11.83 6.51
CA GLN A 179 -13.85 12.18 7.93
C GLN A 179 -12.70 11.62 8.77
N ARG A 180 -12.26 10.39 8.48
CA ARG A 180 -11.10 9.80 9.17
C ARG A 180 -9.79 10.48 8.80
N ALA A 181 -9.61 10.84 7.52
CA ALA A 181 -8.43 11.57 7.08
C ALA A 181 -8.36 12.95 7.75
N PHE A 182 -9.44 13.73 7.66
CA PHE A 182 -9.50 15.08 8.22
C PHE A 182 -9.47 15.10 9.76
N GLY A 183 -10.05 14.09 10.41
CA GLY A 183 -10.00 13.94 11.87
C GLY A 183 -8.67 13.41 12.41
N ASN A 184 -7.76 12.96 11.54
CA ASN A 184 -6.40 12.55 11.91
C ASN A 184 -5.41 13.31 11.02
N PRO A 185 -5.22 14.62 11.26
CA PRO A 185 -4.29 15.41 10.48
C PRO A 185 -2.87 14.82 10.59
N PRO A 186 -2.01 15.10 9.60
CA PRO A 186 -0.63 14.62 9.64
C PRO A 186 0.06 15.03 10.92
N ARG A 187 0.80 14.09 11.51
CA ARG A 187 1.57 14.34 12.74
C ARG A 187 2.74 15.28 12.51
N ILE A 188 3.29 15.24 11.29
CA ILE A 188 4.43 16.04 10.87
C ILE A 188 4.17 16.66 9.50
N SER A 189 4.75 17.84 9.27
CA SER A 189 4.82 18.40 7.93
C SER A 189 5.85 17.64 7.10
N TYR A 190 5.59 17.52 5.81
CA TYR A 190 6.54 16.89 4.89
C TYR A 190 7.87 17.67 4.84
N SER A 191 8.98 16.95 5.00
CA SER A 191 10.34 17.40 4.70
C SER A 191 11.10 16.31 3.92
N SER A 192 12.14 16.71 3.19
CA SER A 192 12.97 15.79 2.40
C SER A 192 13.75 14.80 3.26
N GLU A 193 14.06 15.15 4.51
CA GLU A 193 14.77 14.30 5.48
C GLU A 193 14.03 12.98 5.76
N LEU A 194 12.70 12.98 5.64
CA LEU A 194 11.88 11.77 5.80
C LEU A 194 12.26 10.69 4.79
N LEU A 195 12.85 11.05 3.64
CA LEU A 195 13.25 10.10 2.61
C LEU A 195 14.65 9.50 2.83
N ALA A 196 15.39 9.91 3.87
CA ALA A 196 16.75 9.41 4.11
C ALA A 196 16.83 7.87 4.29
N PRO A 197 15.94 7.21 5.07
CA PRO A 197 15.95 5.75 5.18
C PRO A 197 15.70 5.05 3.84
N LEU A 198 14.84 5.63 3.00
CA LEU A 198 14.55 5.12 1.66
C LEU A 198 15.79 5.22 0.76
N GLU A 199 16.53 6.33 0.80
CA GLU A 199 17.72 6.50 -0.05
C GLU A 199 18.75 5.41 0.22
N ALA A 200 19.04 5.14 1.51
CA ALA A 200 19.98 4.10 1.90
C ALA A 200 19.58 2.72 1.36
N GLN A 201 18.29 2.36 1.50
CA GLN A 201 17.83 1.05 1.09
C GLN A 201 17.77 0.86 -0.43
N VAL A 202 17.41 1.91 -1.18
CA VAL A 202 17.42 1.86 -2.64
C VAL A 202 18.86 1.68 -3.18
N ARG A 203 19.86 2.30 -2.54
CA ARG A 203 21.28 2.05 -2.87
C ARG A 203 21.67 0.59 -2.63
N ALA A 204 21.29 0.03 -1.49
CA ALA A 204 21.56 -1.39 -1.18
C ALA A 204 20.93 -2.33 -2.23
N CYS A 205 19.69 -2.06 -2.66
CA CYS A 205 19.06 -2.83 -3.73
C CYS A 205 19.84 -2.77 -5.04
N ARG A 206 20.33 -1.59 -5.45
CA ARG A 206 21.12 -1.44 -6.68
C ARG A 206 22.43 -2.20 -6.62
N ALA A 207 23.17 -2.06 -5.52
CA ALA A 207 24.42 -2.77 -5.29
C ALA A 207 24.22 -4.30 -5.36
N ALA A 208 23.04 -4.78 -4.95
CA ALA A 208 22.65 -6.19 -5.06
C ALA A 208 22.07 -6.59 -6.43
N GLY A 209 22.06 -5.69 -7.43
CA GLY A 209 21.55 -5.97 -8.77
C GLY A 209 20.02 -6.05 -8.87
N VAL A 210 19.29 -5.52 -7.89
CA VAL A 210 17.82 -5.52 -7.86
C VAL A 210 17.26 -4.34 -8.64
N ARG A 211 16.33 -4.60 -9.58
CA ARG A 211 15.58 -3.53 -10.25
C ARG A 211 14.56 -2.93 -9.28
N VAL A 212 14.64 -1.63 -9.02
CA VAL A 212 13.68 -0.91 -8.16
C VAL A 212 12.84 0.05 -9.00
N VAL A 213 11.52 -0.04 -8.87
CA VAL A 213 10.57 0.87 -9.49
C VAL A 213 9.75 1.51 -8.38
N ILE A 214 9.96 2.80 -8.15
CA ILE A 214 9.18 3.62 -7.22
C ILE A 214 8.00 4.19 -8.00
N TYR A 215 6.79 4.08 -7.45
CA TYR A 215 5.61 4.67 -8.08
C TYR A 215 4.63 5.32 -7.11
N LEU A 216 3.98 6.38 -7.56
CA LEU A 216 2.86 7.03 -6.89
C LEU A 216 1.57 6.42 -7.43
N ALA A 217 0.76 5.81 -6.57
CA ALA A 217 -0.45 5.10 -6.97
C ALA A 217 -1.52 6.01 -7.62
N PRO A 218 -2.36 5.47 -8.53
CA PRO A 218 -3.52 6.19 -9.05
C PRO A 218 -4.59 6.27 -7.96
N VAL A 219 -4.56 7.35 -7.19
CA VAL A 219 -5.64 7.69 -6.26
C VAL A 219 -6.76 8.43 -6.99
N HIS A 220 -7.98 8.35 -6.46
CA HIS A 220 -9.11 9.08 -7.02
C HIS A 220 -8.89 10.61 -6.91
N ALA A 221 -9.40 11.37 -7.87
CA ALA A 221 -9.27 12.83 -7.96
C ALA A 221 -9.73 13.54 -6.67
N LEU A 222 -10.86 13.13 -6.08
CA LEU A 222 -11.30 13.63 -4.77
C LEU A 222 -10.34 13.28 -3.62
N TRP A 223 -9.68 12.12 -3.65
CA TRP A 223 -8.65 11.83 -2.65
C TRP A 223 -7.45 12.76 -2.84
N LEU A 224 -7.04 13.01 -4.07
CA LEU A 224 -5.97 13.97 -4.38
C LEU A 224 -6.34 15.40 -3.95
N GLU A 225 -7.58 15.85 -4.16
CA GLU A 225 -8.09 17.11 -3.60
C GLU A 225 -8.01 17.11 -2.06
N SER A 226 -8.36 16.01 -1.41
CA SER A 226 -8.28 15.91 0.05
C SER A 226 -6.85 16.05 0.57
N LEU A 227 -5.85 15.56 -0.19
CA LEU A 227 -4.45 15.76 0.15
C LEU A 227 -4.05 17.23 -0.01
N ARG A 228 -4.51 17.92 -1.05
CA ARG A 228 -4.23 19.36 -1.21
C ARG A 228 -4.80 20.20 -0.07
N LEU A 229 -6.02 19.89 0.37
CA LEU A 229 -6.66 20.59 1.50
C LEU A 229 -5.86 20.41 2.80
N GLN A 230 -5.30 19.23 3.03
CA GLN A 230 -4.58 18.89 4.26
C GLN A 230 -3.09 19.27 4.24
N PHE A 231 -2.46 19.22 3.07
CA PHE A 231 -1.00 19.29 2.93
C PHE A 231 -0.49 20.41 2.01
N GLY A 232 -1.39 21.18 1.39
CA GLY A 232 -1.02 22.19 0.40
C GLY A 232 -0.29 21.58 -0.80
N ASP A 233 0.93 22.05 -1.04
CA ASP A 233 1.87 21.60 -2.08
C ASP A 233 2.84 20.50 -1.61
N GLY A 234 2.55 19.84 -0.47
CA GLY A 234 3.39 18.77 0.08
C GLY A 234 3.61 17.59 -0.87
N GLN A 235 2.61 17.28 -1.70
CA GLN A 235 2.71 16.22 -2.71
C GLN A 235 3.72 16.61 -3.80
N GLU A 236 3.65 17.84 -4.33
CA GLU A 236 4.59 18.33 -5.35
C GLU A 236 6.01 18.47 -4.82
N ARG A 237 6.18 18.83 -3.54
CA ARG A 237 7.50 18.82 -2.88
C ARG A 237 8.05 17.40 -2.80
N MET A 238 7.25 16.45 -2.34
CA MET A 238 7.65 15.05 -2.23
C MET A 238 8.07 14.45 -3.58
N GLU A 239 7.35 14.77 -4.66
CA GLU A 239 7.72 14.34 -6.01
C GLU A 239 9.08 14.87 -6.45
N ARG A 240 9.38 16.16 -6.19
CA ARG A 240 10.69 16.76 -6.50
C ARG A 240 11.81 16.10 -5.71
N ASP A 241 11.59 15.86 -4.41
CA ASP A 241 12.59 15.27 -3.53
C ASP A 241 12.82 13.78 -3.85
N LEU A 242 11.77 13.04 -4.22
CA LEU A 242 11.89 11.66 -4.72
C LEU A 242 12.67 11.61 -6.03
N LEU A 243 12.40 12.51 -6.98
CA LEU A 243 13.17 12.59 -8.22
C LEU A 243 14.65 12.88 -7.92
N ALA A 244 14.93 13.85 -7.06
CA ALA A 244 16.29 14.20 -6.68
C ALA A 244 17.02 13.00 -6.03
N LEU A 245 16.34 12.25 -5.15
CA LEU A 245 16.86 11.02 -4.57
C LEU A 245 17.18 9.99 -5.66
N VAL A 246 16.24 9.71 -6.55
CA VAL A 246 16.43 8.73 -7.65
C VAL A 246 17.61 9.12 -8.54
N GLN A 247 17.75 10.41 -8.88
CA GLN A 247 18.87 10.90 -9.68
C GLN A 247 20.21 10.75 -8.96
N ARG A 248 20.30 11.13 -7.67
CA ARG A 248 21.52 10.96 -6.87
C ARG A 248 21.96 9.51 -6.81
N VAL A 249 21.01 8.61 -6.56
CA VAL A 249 21.27 7.18 -6.44
C VAL A 249 21.68 6.56 -7.78
N ASN A 250 21.02 6.95 -8.88
CA ASN A 250 21.37 6.48 -10.23
C ASN A 250 22.74 6.99 -10.71
N ALA A 251 23.18 8.17 -10.25
CA ALA A 251 24.48 8.73 -10.61
C ALA A 251 25.65 8.15 -9.81
N ALA A 252 25.41 7.69 -8.58
CA ALA A 252 26.47 7.32 -7.65
C ALA A 252 26.81 5.83 -7.62
N GLU A 253 25.86 4.95 -7.94
CA GLU A 253 26.02 3.50 -7.75
C GLU A 253 25.95 2.76 -9.09
N GLU A 254 26.69 1.66 -9.22
CA GLU A 254 26.51 0.70 -10.32
C GLU A 254 25.23 -0.15 -10.11
N GLY A 255 24.74 -0.77 -11.19
CA GLY A 255 23.55 -1.64 -11.16
C GLY A 255 22.30 -1.04 -11.82
N PRO A 256 21.18 -1.79 -11.83
CA PRO A 256 19.98 -1.44 -12.60
C PRO A 256 19.39 -0.10 -12.16
N SER A 257 19.21 0.84 -13.10
CA SER A 257 18.62 2.16 -12.85
C SER A 257 17.28 2.09 -12.10
N VAL A 258 17.14 2.92 -11.07
CA VAL A 258 15.89 3.11 -10.33
C VAL A 258 14.97 3.96 -11.19
N GLU A 259 13.71 3.53 -11.27
CA GLU A 259 12.67 4.24 -12.01
C GLU A 259 11.72 4.96 -11.06
N LEU A 260 11.26 6.15 -11.45
CA LEU A 260 10.17 6.87 -10.79
C LEU A 260 8.99 7.00 -11.75
N TRP A 261 7.81 6.64 -11.27
CA TRP A 261 6.56 6.74 -12.02
C TRP A 261 5.48 7.47 -11.20
N ASP A 262 4.66 8.27 -11.87
CA ASP A 262 3.50 8.91 -11.26
C ASP A 262 2.22 8.50 -12.00
N PHE A 263 1.29 7.89 -11.26
CA PHE A 263 -0.03 7.51 -11.76
C PHE A 263 -1.15 8.41 -11.24
N SER A 264 -0.84 9.47 -10.49
CA SER A 264 -1.81 10.46 -10.04
C SER A 264 -2.31 11.33 -11.19
N GLY A 265 -3.50 11.92 -11.06
CA GLY A 265 -4.12 12.72 -12.12
C GLY A 265 -5.59 12.98 -11.86
N TYR A 266 -6.19 13.85 -12.70
CA TYR A 266 -7.58 14.29 -12.58
C TYR A 266 -8.43 13.90 -13.80
N THR A 267 -8.03 12.84 -14.50
CA THR A 267 -8.64 12.40 -15.77
C THR A 267 -8.88 10.90 -15.82
N GLY A 268 -9.78 10.49 -16.72
CA GLY A 268 -10.11 9.09 -16.99
C GLY A 268 -10.62 8.37 -15.74
N LEU A 269 -10.11 7.16 -15.49
CA LEU A 269 -10.53 6.35 -14.35
C LEU A 269 -10.40 7.06 -13.00
N ARG A 270 -9.41 7.97 -12.86
CA ARG A 270 -9.14 8.68 -11.61
C ARG A 270 -10.23 9.70 -11.27
N ALA A 271 -11.01 10.11 -12.26
CA ALA A 271 -12.06 11.10 -12.16
C ALA A 271 -13.45 10.48 -12.37
N GLU A 272 -13.60 9.15 -12.19
CA GLU A 272 -14.92 8.53 -12.21
C GLU A 272 -15.86 9.19 -11.20
N LEU A 273 -17.17 9.16 -11.48
CA LEU A 273 -18.12 9.84 -10.61
C LEU A 273 -18.31 9.05 -9.32
N VAL A 274 -18.19 9.72 -8.17
CA VAL A 274 -18.68 9.16 -6.91
C VAL A 274 -20.20 9.26 -6.92
N PRO A 275 -20.94 8.14 -6.80
CA PRO A 275 -22.39 8.18 -6.88
C PRO A 275 -23.03 9.14 -5.88
N PRO A 276 -24.11 9.83 -6.27
CA PRO A 276 -24.83 10.73 -5.39
C PRO A 276 -25.53 9.97 -4.25
N ALA A 277 -25.89 10.70 -3.19
CA ALA A 277 -26.43 10.08 -1.98
C ALA A 277 -27.81 9.45 -2.17
N ASP A 278 -28.55 9.91 -3.18
CA ASP A 278 -29.85 9.41 -3.63
C ASP A 278 -29.75 8.16 -4.52
N GLN A 279 -28.54 7.75 -4.90
CA GLN A 279 -28.26 6.50 -5.61
C GLN A 279 -27.46 5.54 -4.71
N PRO A 280 -28.05 4.99 -3.65
CA PRO A 280 -27.31 4.21 -2.66
C PRO A 280 -26.66 2.96 -3.28
N ASP A 281 -27.32 2.36 -4.26
CA ASP A 281 -26.93 1.09 -4.91
C ASP A 281 -25.89 1.26 -6.01
N ALA A 282 -25.63 2.49 -6.44
CA ALA A 282 -24.62 2.77 -7.45
C ALA A 282 -23.20 2.57 -6.86
N LEU A 283 -22.34 1.99 -7.69
CA LEU A 283 -20.95 1.70 -7.39
C LEU A 283 -20.03 2.41 -8.40
N MET A 284 -18.79 2.56 -8.00
CA MET A 284 -17.68 2.97 -8.84
C MET A 284 -17.07 1.72 -9.50
N GLU A 285 -16.58 1.85 -10.73
CA GLU A 285 -16.00 0.73 -11.47
C GLU A 285 -14.54 0.50 -11.08
N HIS A 286 -13.81 1.59 -10.85
CA HIS A 286 -12.36 1.56 -10.72
C HIS A 286 -11.87 1.70 -9.28
N TYR A 287 -12.73 2.15 -8.37
CA TYR A 287 -12.38 2.37 -6.97
C TYR A 287 -13.37 1.74 -5.98
N PHE A 288 -12.86 1.12 -4.91
CA PHE A 288 -13.68 0.64 -3.79
C PHE A 288 -14.29 1.78 -2.98
N GLU A 289 -13.53 2.86 -2.90
CA GLU A 289 -13.84 4.18 -2.43
C GLU A 289 -12.66 5.07 -2.86
N THR A 290 -12.74 6.38 -2.61
CA THR A 290 -11.79 7.37 -3.12
C THR A 290 -10.29 7.11 -2.83
N SER A 291 -9.91 6.39 -1.77
CA SER A 291 -8.51 6.09 -1.45
C SER A 291 -7.98 4.75 -2.02
N HIS A 292 -8.83 3.77 -2.34
CA HIS A 292 -8.44 2.40 -2.71
C HIS A 292 -8.96 2.02 -4.09
N TYR A 293 -8.05 1.84 -5.04
CA TYR A 293 -8.37 1.34 -6.39
C TYR A 293 -8.64 -0.16 -6.41
N MET A 294 -9.40 -0.60 -7.42
CA MET A 294 -9.74 -2.00 -7.68
C MET A 294 -8.54 -2.79 -8.24
N PRO A 295 -8.45 -4.11 -8.04
CA PRO A 295 -7.40 -4.94 -8.62
C PRO A 295 -7.22 -4.78 -10.13
N SER A 296 -8.31 -4.52 -10.87
CA SER A 296 -8.28 -4.23 -12.30
C SER A 296 -7.47 -2.96 -12.64
N VAL A 297 -7.49 -1.95 -11.79
CA VAL A 297 -6.63 -0.75 -11.92
C VAL A 297 -5.18 -1.09 -11.59
N GLY A 298 -4.94 -1.88 -10.54
CA GLY A 298 -3.59 -2.31 -10.18
C GLY A 298 -2.91 -3.13 -11.28
N GLU A 299 -3.67 -3.99 -11.98
CA GLU A 299 -3.16 -4.73 -13.12
C GLU A 299 -2.72 -3.80 -14.27
N ARG A 300 -3.46 -2.71 -14.51
CA ARG A 300 -3.08 -1.68 -15.50
C ARG A 300 -1.79 -0.94 -15.09
N VAL A 301 -1.66 -0.60 -13.81
CA VAL A 301 -0.44 0.01 -13.26
C VAL A 301 0.75 -0.92 -13.46
N VAL A 302 0.64 -2.17 -13.01
CA VAL A 302 1.71 -3.17 -13.12
C VAL A 302 2.08 -3.43 -14.57
N ARG A 303 1.10 -3.58 -15.47
CA ARG A 303 1.35 -3.79 -16.90
C ARG A 303 2.27 -2.71 -17.46
N GLN A 304 2.00 -1.45 -17.12
CA GLN A 304 2.80 -0.33 -17.57
C GLN A 304 4.20 -0.31 -16.92
N LEU A 305 4.30 -0.58 -15.62
CA LEU A 305 5.59 -0.68 -14.90
C LEU A 305 6.50 -1.81 -15.43
N LEU A 306 5.90 -2.89 -15.93
CA LEU A 306 6.62 -4.00 -16.57
C LEU A 306 6.97 -3.75 -18.04
N GLY A 307 6.69 -2.55 -18.58
CA GLY A 307 7.00 -2.17 -19.95
C GLY A 307 5.93 -2.59 -20.98
N GLY A 308 4.78 -3.06 -20.52
CA GLY A 308 3.62 -3.31 -21.38
C GLY A 308 2.91 -2.01 -21.79
N PRO A 309 1.93 -2.09 -22.71
CA PRO A 309 1.20 -0.92 -23.17
C PRO A 309 0.35 -0.30 -22.05
N GLY A 310 0.30 1.02 -22.01
CA GLY A 310 -0.52 1.78 -21.08
C GLY A 310 -0.24 3.29 -21.14
N GLU A 311 -1.27 4.07 -20.82
CA GLU A 311 -1.23 5.54 -20.79
C GLU A 311 -1.67 6.10 -19.43
N LEU A 312 -1.76 5.25 -18.40
CA LEU A 312 -2.30 5.66 -17.10
C LEU A 312 -1.29 6.51 -16.33
N GLY A 313 -0.04 6.04 -16.24
CA GLY A 313 1.05 6.72 -15.55
C GLY A 313 2.04 7.38 -16.50
N VAL A 314 2.89 8.23 -15.93
CA VAL A 314 4.00 8.89 -16.63
C VAL A 314 5.30 8.51 -15.93
N ARG A 315 6.31 8.09 -16.70
CA ARG A 315 7.67 7.90 -16.19
C ARG A 315 8.32 9.26 -15.99
N ILE A 316 8.99 9.46 -14.86
CA ILE A 316 9.62 10.72 -14.48
C ILE A 316 11.16 10.52 -14.49
N PRO A 317 11.83 10.63 -15.65
CA PRO A 317 13.28 10.46 -15.75
C PRO A 317 14.06 11.70 -15.27
N ASP A 318 13.46 12.88 -15.35
CA ASP A 318 14.13 14.15 -15.12
C ASP A 318 13.17 15.25 -14.66
N ALA A 319 13.75 16.42 -14.35
CA ALA A 319 13.01 17.57 -13.84
C ALA A 319 12.07 18.18 -14.88
N ALA A 320 12.37 18.07 -16.18
CA ALA A 320 11.51 18.59 -17.23
C ALA A 320 10.24 17.74 -17.36
N ALA A 321 10.38 16.41 -17.33
CA ALA A 321 9.26 15.49 -17.30
C ALA A 321 8.39 15.68 -16.05
N LEU A 322 9.02 15.87 -14.88
CA LEU A 322 8.28 16.16 -13.65
C LEU A 322 7.50 17.46 -13.73
N ALA A 323 8.14 18.55 -14.17
CA ALA A 323 7.49 19.85 -14.31
C ALA A 323 6.33 19.80 -15.32
N ALA A 324 6.51 19.10 -16.45
CA ALA A 324 5.46 18.88 -17.42
C ALA A 324 4.28 18.09 -16.84
N HIS A 325 4.56 17.01 -16.08
CA HIS A 325 3.53 16.22 -15.43
C HIS A 325 2.75 17.03 -14.38
N GLN A 326 3.44 17.80 -13.52
CA GLN A 326 2.81 18.67 -12.52
C GLN A 326 1.96 19.77 -13.18
N ALA A 327 2.43 20.38 -14.27
CA ALA A 327 1.68 21.38 -15.03
C ALA A 327 0.43 20.78 -15.69
N ALA A 328 0.57 19.61 -16.32
CA ALA A 328 -0.56 18.89 -16.90
C ALA A 328 -1.61 18.57 -15.83
N ARG A 329 -1.19 18.00 -14.70
CA ARG A 329 -2.06 17.67 -13.56
C ARG A 329 -2.76 18.90 -12.98
N ALA A 330 -2.09 20.06 -12.93
CA ALA A 330 -2.70 21.31 -12.51
C ALA A 330 -3.79 21.80 -13.49
N ALA A 331 -3.56 21.68 -14.80
CA ALA A 331 -4.56 21.99 -15.81
C ALA A 331 -5.75 21.02 -15.79
N GLU A 332 -5.49 19.73 -15.62
CA GLU A 332 -6.53 18.71 -15.42
C GLU A 332 -7.37 19.01 -14.17
N ARG A 333 -6.72 19.38 -13.07
CA ARG A 333 -7.40 19.76 -11.82
C ARG A 333 -8.34 20.94 -12.02
N ALA A 334 -7.89 21.97 -12.73
CA ALA A 334 -8.73 23.15 -12.99
C ALA A 334 -10.02 22.75 -13.73
N ARG A 335 -9.92 21.90 -14.76
CA ARG A 335 -11.08 21.35 -15.48
C ARG A 335 -11.95 20.47 -14.58
N TYR A 336 -11.35 19.54 -13.83
CA TYR A 336 -12.07 18.67 -12.91
C TYR A 336 -12.88 19.46 -11.90
N ARG A 337 -12.31 20.52 -11.32
CA ARG A 337 -13.03 21.38 -10.36
C ARG A 337 -14.19 22.14 -10.98
N SER A 338 -14.11 22.53 -12.26
CA SER A 338 -15.24 23.15 -12.94
C SER A 338 -16.32 22.14 -13.34
N GLU A 339 -15.92 20.96 -13.84
CA GLU A 339 -16.84 19.94 -14.36
C GLU A 339 -17.51 19.14 -13.25
N GLN A 340 -16.81 18.96 -12.12
CA GLN A 340 -17.25 18.15 -10.97
C GLN A 340 -17.43 19.00 -9.71
N ALA A 341 -17.89 20.26 -9.89
CA ALA A 341 -18.01 21.25 -8.83
C ALA A 341 -18.77 20.73 -7.59
N GLU A 342 -19.89 20.03 -7.78
CA GLU A 342 -20.69 19.48 -6.68
C GLU A 342 -19.90 18.46 -5.82
N GLN A 343 -19.10 17.59 -6.44
CA GLN A 343 -18.28 16.61 -5.72
C GLN A 343 -17.15 17.28 -4.93
N VAL A 344 -16.56 18.33 -5.51
CA VAL A 344 -15.51 19.13 -4.88
C VAL A 344 -16.08 19.93 -3.71
N GLU A 345 -17.22 20.59 -3.88
CA GLU A 345 -17.92 21.32 -2.81
C GLU A 345 -18.33 20.38 -1.67
N TRP A 346 -18.79 19.17 -2.00
CA TRP A 346 -19.09 18.16 -0.99
C TRP A 346 -17.86 17.81 -0.15
N LEU A 347 -16.71 17.57 -0.77
CA LEU A 347 -15.46 17.30 -0.08
C LEU A 347 -15.01 18.49 0.79
N GLU A 348 -15.04 19.71 0.25
CA GLU A 348 -14.68 20.93 0.96
C GLU A 348 -15.64 21.22 2.13
N GLY A 349 -16.92 20.87 1.99
CA GLY A 349 -17.87 20.87 3.09
C GLY A 349 -17.47 19.92 4.24
N LEU A 350 -17.01 18.71 3.91
CA LEU A 350 -16.48 17.78 4.91
C LEU A 350 -15.22 18.31 5.58
N TRP A 351 -14.33 18.95 4.83
CA TRP A 351 -13.11 19.58 5.35
C TRP A 351 -13.43 20.71 6.33
N ARG A 352 -14.30 21.64 5.93
CA ARG A 352 -14.77 22.76 6.79
C ARG A 352 -15.39 22.25 8.09
N ALA A 353 -16.22 21.22 8.01
CA ALA A 353 -16.87 20.63 9.18
C ALA A 353 -15.89 19.90 10.13
N ALA A 354 -14.69 19.55 9.67
CA ALA A 354 -13.66 18.91 10.48
C ALA A 354 -12.71 19.92 11.16
N GLN A 355 -12.74 21.20 10.76
CA GLN A 355 -11.92 22.22 11.40
C GLN A 355 -12.48 22.59 12.78
N PRO A 356 -11.62 22.93 13.76
CA PRO A 356 -12.08 23.49 15.02
C PRO A 356 -12.91 24.78 14.77
N PRO A 357 -13.95 25.06 15.56
CA PRO A 357 -14.63 26.34 15.48
C PRO A 357 -13.62 27.47 15.71
N GLY A 358 -13.58 28.40 14.75
CA GLY A 358 -12.64 29.53 14.74
C GLY A 358 -12.94 30.61 15.75
#